data_AF-A0A3B9L0J8-F1
#
_entry.id   AF-A0A3B9L0J8-F1
#
_cell.length_a   1.000
_cell.length_b   1.000
_cell.length_c   1.000
_cell.angle_alpha   90.00
_cell.angle_beta   90.00
_cell.angle_gamma   90.00
#
_symmetry.space_group_name_H-M   'P 1'
#
loop_
_entity.id
_entity.type
_entity.pdbx_description
1 polymer ?
#
loop_
_entity_poly.entity_id
_entity_poly.type
_entity_poly.pdbx_seq_one_letter_code
_entity_poly.pdbx_strand_id
1 'polypeptide(L)'
;MSDDGKRRWKGPGKESKNTSGRQMSERKVIAHRAKNESSKRWIERQLQDPYVRKAKDEGYRARAAYKLLEIDEKMDLLRKGQRVVDLGCAPGGWMQVAVKKGALEVVGIDLLPVEPMEGAHIIEGDVTNPE
;
A
#
# COMPACT_ATOMS: atom_id res chain seq x y z
N MET A 1 -22.06 -31.34 -20.54
CA MET A 1 -21.94 -29.98 -21.11
C MET A 1 -21.28 -29.10 -20.06
N SER A 2 -20.05 -28.70 -20.38
CA SER A 2 -19.20 -27.62 -19.84
C SER A 2 -19.14 -27.38 -18.32
N ASP A 3 -18.12 -27.98 -17.72
CA ASP A 3 -17.52 -27.63 -16.42
C ASP A 3 -16.80 -26.27 -16.56
N ASP A 4 -17.35 -25.24 -15.91
CA ASP A 4 -16.95 -23.85 -16.10
C ASP A 4 -15.66 -23.59 -15.29
N GLY A 5 -14.55 -23.56 -16.04
CA GLY A 5 -13.19 -23.53 -15.51
C GLY A 5 -12.96 -22.43 -14.48
N LYS A 6 -12.58 -22.86 -13.27
CA LYS A 6 -11.98 -22.05 -12.20
C LYS A 6 -10.97 -21.07 -12.80
N ARG A 7 -11.36 -19.79 -12.95
CA ARG A 7 -10.53 -18.73 -13.52
C ARG A 7 -9.40 -18.40 -12.57
N ARG A 8 -8.28 -19.11 -12.74
CA ARG A 8 -7.01 -18.84 -12.06
C ARG A 8 -6.44 -17.53 -12.62
N TRP A 9 -6.29 -16.54 -11.74
CA TRP A 9 -5.72 -15.23 -12.05
C TRP A 9 -4.38 -15.34 -12.78
N LYS A 10 -4.26 -14.68 -13.93
CA LYS A 10 -3.01 -14.48 -14.66
C LYS A 10 -2.60 -13.03 -14.43
N GLY A 11 -1.64 -12.82 -13.53
CA GLY A 11 -1.16 -11.48 -13.16
C GLY A 11 -0.63 -10.66 -14.34
N PRO A 12 -0.28 -9.38 -14.12
CA PRO A 12 0.07 -8.44 -15.18
C PRO A 12 1.24 -8.94 -16.03
N GLY A 13 1.13 -8.77 -17.35
CA GLY A 13 2.11 -9.19 -18.34
C GLY A 13 3.48 -8.56 -18.11
N LYS A 14 4.55 -9.34 -18.29
CA LYS A 14 5.93 -8.88 -18.14
C LYS A 14 6.34 -8.01 -19.33
N GLU A 15 6.43 -6.70 -19.15
CA GLU A 15 7.31 -5.86 -19.97
C GLU A 15 8.71 -5.83 -19.35
N SER A 16 9.71 -6.29 -20.11
CA SER A 16 11.11 -6.26 -19.68
C SER A 16 11.72 -4.89 -19.96
N LYS A 17 11.96 -4.09 -18.91
CA LYS A 17 12.95 -3.02 -18.96
C LYS A 17 14.11 -3.36 -18.01
N ASN A 18 15.27 -3.61 -18.61
CA ASN A 18 16.52 -4.00 -17.96
C ASN A 18 17.16 -2.79 -17.25
N THR A 19 17.03 -2.70 -15.92
CA THR A 19 17.84 -1.81 -15.05
C THR A 19 18.00 -2.40 -13.64
N SER A 20 18.56 -3.60 -13.47
CA SER A 20 18.50 -4.34 -12.18
C SER A 20 19.82 -4.52 -11.42
N GLY A 21 20.98 -4.17 -11.99
CA GLY A 21 22.28 -4.48 -11.37
C GLY A 21 22.58 -3.73 -10.06
N ARG A 22 22.26 -2.42 -10.00
CA ARG A 22 22.61 -1.57 -8.86
C ARG A 22 21.70 -1.77 -7.65
N GLN A 23 20.39 -1.92 -7.88
CA GLN A 23 19.38 -2.00 -6.80
C GLN A 23 19.39 -3.31 -6.00
N MET A 24 19.83 -4.43 -6.58
CA MET A 24 19.85 -5.71 -5.86
C MET A 24 20.88 -5.74 -4.72
N SER A 25 21.96 -4.97 -4.85
CA SER A 25 23.03 -4.92 -3.85
C SER A 25 22.59 -4.24 -2.55
N GLU A 26 21.96 -3.06 -2.63
CA GLU A 26 21.43 -2.30 -1.48
C GLU A 26 20.36 -3.09 -0.72
N ARG A 27 19.47 -3.78 -1.45
CA ARG A 27 18.41 -4.62 -0.87
C ARG A 27 18.97 -5.76 -0.01
N LYS A 28 20.04 -6.42 -0.48
CA LYS A 28 20.73 -7.47 0.30
C LYS A 28 21.39 -6.93 1.57
N VAL A 29 21.89 -5.70 1.55
CA VAL A 29 22.52 -5.06 2.73
C VAL A 29 21.50 -4.82 3.86
N ILE A 30 20.26 -4.43 3.53
CA ILE A 30 19.19 -4.21 4.52
C ILE A 30 18.78 -5.53 5.17
N ALA A 31 18.61 -6.60 4.39
CA ALA A 31 18.30 -7.92 4.92
C ALA A 31 19.44 -8.46 5.81
N HIS A 32 20.70 -8.28 5.41
CA HIS A 32 21.85 -8.75 6.18
C HIS A 32 21.95 -8.09 7.58
N ARG A 33 21.51 -6.83 7.72
CA ARG A 33 21.53 -6.08 8.99
C ARG A 33 20.42 -6.46 9.98
N ALA A 34 19.47 -7.31 9.61
CA ALA A 34 18.39 -7.69 10.53
C ALA A 34 18.92 -8.60 11.67
N LYS A 35 18.51 -8.28 12.91
CA LYS A 35 19.07 -8.89 14.14
C LYS A 35 18.75 -10.38 14.31
N ASN A 36 17.65 -10.88 13.73
CA ASN A 36 17.22 -12.28 13.84
C ASN A 36 16.71 -12.83 12.50
N GLU A 37 16.66 -14.15 12.38
CA GLU A 37 16.34 -14.84 11.13
C GLU A 37 14.92 -14.54 10.63
N SER A 38 13.96 -14.42 11.54
CA SER A 38 12.58 -14.05 11.20
C SER A 38 12.49 -12.65 10.59
N SER A 39 13.25 -11.68 11.10
CA SER A 39 13.35 -10.35 10.50
C SER A 39 14.04 -10.39 9.15
N LYS A 40 15.11 -11.18 8.98
CA LYS A 40 15.77 -11.36 7.66
C LYS A 40 14.77 -11.87 6.62
N ARG A 41 14.04 -12.95 6.95
CA ARG A 41 13.00 -13.52 6.07
C ARG A 41 11.83 -12.56 5.82
N TRP A 42 11.46 -11.72 6.79
CA TRP A 42 10.43 -10.68 6.58
C TRP A 42 10.91 -9.60 5.60
N ILE A 43 12.13 -9.09 5.80
CA ILE A 43 12.73 -8.09 4.90
C ILE A 43 12.89 -8.66 3.50
N GLU A 44 13.44 -9.88 3.35
CA GLU A 44 13.59 -10.54 2.04
C GLU A 44 12.25 -10.68 1.31
N ARG A 45 11.18 -11.07 2.01
CA ARG A 45 9.83 -11.12 1.42
C ARG A 45 9.36 -9.76 0.94
N GLN A 46 9.54 -8.70 1.73
CA GLN A 46 9.16 -7.34 1.30
C GLN A 46 9.98 -6.88 0.09
N LEU A 47 11.28 -7.18 0.07
CA LEU A 47 12.18 -6.81 -1.03
C LEU A 47 11.86 -7.52 -2.35
N GLN A 48 11.32 -8.73 -2.27
CA GLN A 48 10.86 -9.52 -3.42
C GLN A 48 9.40 -9.28 -3.78
N ASP A 49 8.68 -8.48 -2.99
CA ASP A 49 7.26 -8.28 -3.23
C ASP A 49 7.01 -7.38 -4.45
N PRO A 50 6.30 -7.88 -5.49
CA PRO A 50 6.06 -7.10 -6.71
C PRO A 50 5.22 -5.86 -6.45
N TYR A 51 4.34 -5.86 -5.45
CA TYR A 51 3.48 -4.72 -5.13
C TYR A 51 4.23 -3.59 -4.44
N VAL A 52 5.35 -3.86 -3.77
CA VAL A 52 6.23 -2.80 -3.23
C VAL A 52 6.82 -2.01 -4.39
N ARG A 53 7.33 -2.71 -5.41
CA ARG A 53 7.83 -2.05 -6.63
C ARG A 53 6.71 -1.34 -7.37
N LYS A 54 5.58 -2.03 -7.60
CA LYS A 54 4.43 -1.46 -8.30
C LYS A 54 3.90 -0.21 -7.60
N ALA A 55 3.78 -0.22 -6.27
CA ALA A 55 3.36 0.96 -5.50
C ALA A 55 4.30 2.15 -5.74
N LYS A 56 5.61 1.91 -5.68
CA LYS A 56 6.60 2.96 -5.96
C LYS A 56 6.49 3.49 -7.39
N ASP A 57 6.37 2.60 -8.38
CA ASP A 57 6.26 2.95 -9.79
C ASP A 57 4.96 3.73 -10.09
N GLU A 58 3.85 3.43 -9.38
CA GLU A 58 2.54 4.12 -9.50
C GLU A 58 2.36 5.28 -8.50
N GLY A 59 3.39 5.64 -7.74
CA GLY A 59 3.36 6.78 -6.81
C GLY A 59 2.49 6.58 -5.55
N TYR A 60 2.20 5.34 -5.16
CA TYR A 60 1.60 5.00 -3.88
C TYR A 60 2.67 4.86 -2.80
N ARG A 61 2.41 5.43 -1.62
CA ARG A 61 3.28 5.40 -0.43
C ARG A 61 3.43 4.00 0.15
N ALA A 62 2.44 3.13 -0.04
CA ALA A 62 2.48 1.76 0.43
C ALA A 62 1.78 0.80 -0.52
N ARG A 63 2.28 -0.43 -0.57
CA ARG A 63 1.60 -1.56 -1.23
C ARG A 63 0.19 -1.84 -0.71
N ALA A 64 -0.13 -1.35 0.49
CA ALA A 64 -1.46 -1.53 1.10
C ALA A 64 -2.56 -0.85 0.28
N ALA A 65 -2.23 0.17 -0.53
CA ALA A 65 -3.17 0.81 -1.45
C ALA A 65 -3.91 -0.20 -2.34
N TYR A 66 -3.22 -1.23 -2.84
CA TYR A 66 -3.84 -2.26 -3.68
C TYR A 66 -4.91 -3.07 -2.95
N LYS A 67 -4.78 -3.26 -1.62
CA LYS A 67 -5.82 -3.94 -0.84
C LYS A 67 -7.13 -3.17 -0.88
N LEU A 68 -7.07 -1.85 -0.68
CA LEU A 68 -8.26 -1.00 -0.71
C LEU A 68 -8.83 -0.89 -2.13
N LEU A 69 -7.97 -0.78 -3.15
CA LEU A 69 -8.40 -0.78 -4.55
C LEU A 69 -9.14 -2.07 -4.94
N GLU A 70 -8.63 -3.24 -4.54
CA GLU A 70 -9.30 -4.53 -4.79
C GLU A 70 -10.60 -4.69 -4.01
N ILE A 71 -10.66 -4.17 -2.78
CA ILE A 71 -11.89 -4.13 -1.97
C ILE A 71 -12.94 -3.26 -2.67
N ASP A 72 -12.53 -2.06 -3.08
CA ASP A 72 -13.38 -1.10 -3.76
C ASP A 72 -13.89 -1.63 -5.11
N GLU A 73 -13.05 -2.31 -5.89
CA GLU A 73 -13.45 -2.95 -7.15
C GLU A 73 -14.58 -3.98 -6.95
N LYS A 74 -14.58 -4.69 -5.82
CA LYS A 74 -15.58 -5.74 -5.54
C LYS A 74 -16.85 -5.21 -4.87
N MET A 75 -16.74 -4.12 -4.11
CA MET A 75 -17.81 -3.67 -3.22
C MET A 75 -18.33 -2.26 -3.55
N ASP A 76 -17.71 -1.53 -4.48
CA ASP A 76 -18.03 -0.13 -4.78
C ASP A 76 -18.11 0.72 -3.50
N LEU A 77 -17.08 0.55 -2.66
CA LEU A 77 -17.02 1.02 -1.28
C LEU A 77 -16.80 2.55 -1.23
N LEU A 78 -15.90 3.05 -2.06
CA LEU A 78 -15.46 4.44 -2.12
C LEU A 78 -16.18 5.16 -3.26
N ARG A 79 -17.07 6.07 -2.90
CA ARG A 79 -17.85 6.89 -3.81
C ARG A 79 -17.40 8.35 -3.71
N LYS A 80 -17.44 9.05 -4.85
CA LYS A 80 -17.15 10.48 -4.91
C LYS A 80 -18.04 11.25 -3.94
N GLY A 81 -17.45 12.20 -3.21
CA GLY A 81 -18.17 13.07 -2.26
C GLY A 81 -18.33 12.50 -0.85
N GLN A 82 -17.83 11.29 -0.57
CA GLN A 82 -17.83 10.74 0.79
C GLN A 82 -16.81 11.44 1.71
N ARG A 83 -17.10 11.44 3.01
CA ARG A 83 -16.09 11.73 4.05
C ARG A 83 -15.52 10.42 4.55
N VAL A 84 -14.19 10.35 4.67
CA VAL A 84 -13.46 9.12 5.00
C VAL A 84 -12.55 9.36 6.19
N VAL A 85 -12.57 8.44 7.15
CA VAL A 85 -11.61 8.38 8.25
C VAL A 85 -10.77 7.11 8.10
N ASP A 86 -9.45 7.24 8.07
CA ASP A 86 -8.47 6.16 7.99
C ASP A 86 -7.76 6.01 9.35
N LEU A 87 -8.01 4.89 10.04
CA LEU A 87 -7.45 4.61 11.37
C LEU A 87 -6.25 3.67 11.25
N GLY A 88 -5.14 4.03 11.90
CA GLY A 88 -3.87 3.34 11.68
C GLY A 88 -3.33 3.65 10.28
N CYS A 89 -3.41 4.93 9.89
CA CYS A 89 -3.21 5.35 8.51
C CYS A 89 -1.75 5.32 8.04
N ALA A 90 -0.74 5.20 8.91
CA ALA A 90 0.66 5.27 8.51
C ALA A 90 1.05 4.12 7.55
N PRO A 91 1.72 4.41 6.39
CA PRO A 91 2.30 5.68 5.94
C PRO A 91 1.39 6.51 5.00
N GLY A 92 0.11 6.18 4.89
CA GLY A 92 -0.91 6.93 4.14
C GLY A 92 -1.39 6.26 2.85
N GLY A 93 -1.15 4.96 2.66
CA GLY A 93 -1.51 4.27 1.41
C GLY A 93 -3.01 4.25 1.12
N TRP A 94 -3.85 4.13 2.14
CA TRP A 94 -5.32 4.08 2.00
C TRP A 94 -5.91 5.49 1.87
N MET A 95 -5.44 6.46 2.66
CA MET A 95 -5.72 7.88 2.44
C MET A 95 -5.49 8.31 0.97
N GLN A 96 -4.35 7.96 0.37
CA GLN A 96 -4.09 8.30 -1.05
C GLN A 96 -5.15 7.74 -1.99
N VAL A 97 -5.65 6.53 -1.72
CA VAL A 97 -6.70 5.91 -2.55
C VAL A 97 -8.01 6.67 -2.37
N ALA A 98 -8.40 6.99 -1.14
CA ALA A 98 -9.61 7.76 -0.85
C ALA A 98 -9.61 9.15 -1.52
N VAL A 99 -8.50 9.88 -1.43
CA VAL A 99 -8.32 11.18 -2.11
C VAL A 99 -8.45 11.02 -3.63
N LYS A 100 -7.72 10.06 -4.23
CA LYS A 100 -7.78 9.79 -5.68
C LYS A 100 -9.17 9.36 -6.16
N LYS A 101 -9.98 8.71 -5.31
CA LYS A 101 -11.37 8.30 -5.60
C LYS A 101 -12.37 9.47 -5.48
N GLY A 102 -11.91 10.64 -5.05
CA GLY A 102 -12.72 11.84 -4.98
C GLY A 102 -13.57 11.91 -3.71
N ALA A 103 -13.08 11.37 -2.60
CA ALA A 103 -13.62 11.71 -1.29
C ALA A 103 -13.64 13.24 -1.11
N LEU A 104 -14.70 13.76 -0.50
CA LEU A 104 -14.83 15.17 -0.19
C LEU A 104 -13.82 15.60 0.87
N GLU A 105 -13.62 14.73 1.86
CA GLU A 105 -12.77 15.00 3.02
C GLU A 105 -12.17 13.67 3.50
N VAL A 106 -10.88 13.69 3.79
CA VAL A 106 -10.14 12.52 4.28
C VAL A 106 -9.39 12.92 5.54
N VAL A 107 -9.57 12.16 6.62
CA VAL A 107 -8.83 12.33 7.88
C VAL A 107 -8.10 11.03 8.20
N GLY A 108 -6.78 11.09 8.37
CA GLY A 108 -5.96 9.99 8.86
C GLY A 108 -5.61 10.18 10.32
N ILE A 109 -5.74 9.13 11.12
CA ILE A 109 -5.30 9.11 12.52
C ILE A 109 -4.32 7.94 12.70
N ASP A 110 -3.15 8.22 13.26
CA ASP A 110 -2.17 7.20 13.62
C ASP A 110 -1.32 7.67 14.81
N LEU A 111 -0.76 6.74 15.56
CA LEU A 111 0.24 7.03 16.61
C LEU A 111 1.60 7.41 16.02
N LEU A 112 1.87 7.01 14.78
CA LEU A 112 3.10 7.27 14.06
C LEU A 112 2.96 8.50 13.17
N PRO A 113 4.04 9.28 13.00
CA PRO A 113 4.03 10.41 12.08
C PRO A 113 3.77 9.95 10.65
N VAL A 114 2.92 10.69 9.95
CA VAL A 114 2.65 10.49 8.53
C VAL A 114 2.99 11.76 7.76
N GLU A 115 3.75 11.59 6.67
CA GLU A 115 4.13 12.70 5.80
C GLU A 115 2.89 13.47 5.31
N PRO A 116 2.90 14.82 5.28
CA PRO A 116 1.78 15.62 4.79
C PRO A 116 1.29 15.18 3.40
N MET A 117 -0.02 15.19 3.18
CA MET A 117 -0.64 14.77 1.92
C MET A 117 -1.73 15.74 1.50
N GLU A 118 -1.65 16.22 0.27
CA GLU A 118 -2.70 17.07 -0.29
C GLU A 118 -4.05 16.34 -0.35
N GLY A 119 -5.11 17.03 0.06
CA GLY A 119 -6.47 16.47 0.11
C GLY A 119 -6.77 15.60 1.33
N ALA A 120 -5.84 15.45 2.28
CA ALA A 120 -6.07 14.75 3.53
C ALA A 120 -5.59 15.55 4.75
N HIS A 121 -6.34 15.50 5.84
CA HIS A 121 -5.95 15.97 7.16
C HIS A 121 -5.33 14.82 7.93
N ILE A 122 -4.22 15.07 8.62
CA ILE A 122 -3.48 14.04 9.35
C ILE A 122 -3.43 14.46 10.81
N ILE A 123 -3.78 13.53 11.69
CA ILE A 123 -3.71 13.68 13.14
C ILE A 123 -2.77 12.60 13.65
N GLU A 124 -1.67 13.02 14.26
CA GLU A 124 -0.82 12.13 15.04
C GLU A 124 -1.42 12.05 16.45
N GLY A 125 -2.00 10.90 16.80
CA GLY A 125 -2.75 10.74 18.04
C GLY A 125 -3.35 9.35 18.22
N ASP A 126 -3.79 9.09 19.45
CA ASP A 126 -4.49 7.86 19.80
C ASP A 126 -5.99 8.04 19.57
N VAL A 127 -6.60 7.21 18.71
CA VAL A 127 -8.05 7.26 18.43
C VAL A 127 -8.91 6.96 19.68
N THR A 128 -8.33 6.34 20.71
CA THR A 128 -9.01 6.06 21.97
C THR A 128 -8.85 7.20 22.99
N ASN A 129 -7.99 8.18 22.72
CA ASN A 129 -7.81 9.37 23.55
C ASN A 129 -8.55 10.56 22.91
N PRO A 130 -9.49 11.21 23.61
CA PRO A 130 -10.19 12.40 23.09
C PRO A 130 -9.33 13.67 23.05
N GLU A 131 -8.15 13.67 23.67
CA GLU A 131 -7.15 14.75 23.63
C GLU A 131 -6.08 14.51 22.55
#